data_AF-A0A1X2IVG4-F1
#
_entry.id   AF-A0A1X2IVG4-F1
#
_cell.length_a   1.000
_cell.length_b   1.000
_cell.length_c   1.000
_cell.angle_alpha   90.00
_cell.angle_beta   90.00
_cell.angle_gamma   90.00
#
_symmetry.space_group_name_H-M   'P 1'
#
loop_
_entity.id
_entity.type
_entity.pdbx_description
1 polymer ?
#
loop_
_entity_poly.entity_id
_entity_poly.type
_entity_poly.pdbx_seq_one_letter_code
_entity_poly.pdbx_strand_id
1 'polypeptide(L)'
;MEQFTFCQLHTIELVLKPEGDERNWPSVITFENLLDRILGFKDELDMVIAKKLDSSYRASALAAYENMGMHKARSTMGMMTRFETVLPGYYGTKGAAIIQEHLAALYLHQDKLGRDVIAPQTAMEYLQQVLIPEVGFRLIREDLMNRDSRKRHEADIDDQAKRIMAESAAYGSSLHPVDWNDAISADEDSDDTNDGNDAGDFYGNIDDHIEQTEIL
;
A
#
# COMPACT_ATOMS: atom_id res chain seq x y z
N MET A 1 24.83 7.02 10.33
CA MET A 1 24.00 6.41 9.26
C MET A 1 24.52 5.03 8.84
N GLU A 2 25.83 4.79 8.75
CA GLU A 2 26.39 3.49 8.30
C GLU A 2 26.12 2.27 9.21
N GLN A 3 25.98 2.46 10.52
CA GLN A 3 25.77 1.33 11.44
C GLN A 3 24.37 0.72 11.30
N PHE A 4 23.36 1.54 10.99
CA PHE A 4 21.98 1.09 10.80
C PHE A 4 21.82 0.31 9.48
N THR A 5 22.42 0.81 8.40
CA THR A 5 22.44 0.11 7.11
C THR A 5 23.20 -1.21 7.18
N PHE A 6 24.28 -1.27 7.98
CA PHE A 6 25.00 -2.53 8.24
C PHE A 6 24.13 -3.53 9.01
N CYS A 7 23.41 -3.10 10.06
CA CYS A 7 22.48 -3.98 10.80
C CYS A 7 21.32 -4.47 9.93
N GLN A 8 20.81 -3.63 9.03
CA GLN A 8 19.76 -4.01 8.08
C GLN A 8 20.28 -5.02 7.05
N LEU A 9 21.42 -4.74 6.43
CA LEU A 9 22.06 -5.66 5.48
C LEU A 9 22.36 -7.01 6.15
N HIS A 10 22.89 -6.99 7.37
CA HIS A 10 23.17 -8.21 8.14
C HIS A 10 21.89 -9.03 8.40
N THR A 11 20.81 -8.38 8.80
CA THR A 11 19.50 -9.04 9.00
C THR A 11 18.97 -9.63 7.69
N ILE A 12 19.09 -8.89 6.59
CA ILE A 12 18.65 -9.35 5.27
C ILE A 12 19.43 -10.60 4.84
N GLU A 13 20.77 -10.53 4.88
CA GLU A 13 21.63 -11.60 4.36
C GLU A 13 21.66 -12.85 5.26
N LEU A 14 21.64 -12.68 6.58
CA LEU A 14 21.86 -13.79 7.52
C LEU A 14 20.58 -14.35 8.16
N VAL A 15 19.45 -13.64 8.07
CA VAL A 15 18.18 -14.09 8.66
C VAL A 15 17.11 -14.24 7.59
N LEU A 16 16.78 -13.14 6.90
CA LEU A 16 15.61 -13.11 6.02
C LEU A 16 15.80 -13.93 4.74
N LYS A 17 16.93 -13.80 4.04
CA LYS A 17 17.20 -14.57 2.81
C LYS A 17 17.21 -16.08 3.07
N PRO A 18 17.96 -16.60 4.06
CA PRO A 18 17.91 -18.02 4.40
C PRO A 18 16.50 -18.51 4.75
N GLU A 19 15.74 -17.75 5.54
CA GLU A 19 14.36 -18.12 5.89
C GLU A 19 13.45 -18.14 4.65
N GLY A 20 13.58 -17.15 3.76
CA GLY A 20 12.85 -17.11 2.50
C GLY A 20 13.19 -18.30 1.61
N ASP A 21 14.46 -18.68 1.52
CA ASP A 21 14.91 -19.84 0.74
C ASP A 21 14.36 -21.16 1.32
N GLU A 22 14.41 -21.34 2.64
CA GLU A 22 13.85 -22.51 3.33
C GLU A 22 12.33 -22.64 3.11
N ARG A 23 11.62 -21.50 3.17
CA ARG A 23 10.16 -21.44 2.93
C ARG A 23 9.78 -21.33 1.45
N ASN A 24 10.78 -21.27 0.56
CA ASN A 24 10.63 -21.08 -0.88
C ASN A 24 9.79 -19.86 -1.26
N TRP A 25 10.01 -18.72 -0.62
CA TRP A 25 9.45 -17.43 -1.04
C TRP A 25 10.27 -16.84 -2.20
N PRO A 26 9.65 -16.16 -3.18
CA PRO A 26 10.37 -15.58 -4.30
C PRO A 26 11.31 -14.47 -3.84
N SER A 27 12.59 -14.55 -4.23
CA SER A 27 13.59 -13.49 -3.99
C SER A 27 13.59 -12.41 -5.08
N VAL A 28 12.98 -12.70 -6.23
CA VAL A 28 12.81 -11.78 -7.36
C VAL A 28 11.36 -11.81 -7.81
N ILE A 29 10.74 -10.64 -7.92
CA ILE A 29 9.36 -10.46 -8.33
C ILE A 29 9.33 -9.61 -9.60
N THR A 30 8.61 -10.08 -10.62
CA THR A 30 8.34 -9.35 -11.86
C THR A 30 7.13 -8.44 -11.65
N PHE A 31 7.39 -7.18 -11.31
CA PHE A 31 6.34 -6.19 -11.02
C PHE A 31 5.65 -5.68 -12.29
N GLU A 32 6.27 -5.84 -13.46
CA GLU A 32 5.77 -5.37 -14.76
C GLU A 32 4.42 -6.01 -15.12
N ASN A 33 4.20 -7.26 -14.71
CA ASN A 33 2.98 -8.01 -14.99
C ASN A 33 1.94 -7.89 -13.86
N LEU A 34 2.21 -7.08 -12.84
CA LEU A 34 1.35 -7.03 -11.65
C LEU A 34 -0.03 -6.46 -11.98
N LEU A 35 -0.09 -5.47 -12.89
CA LEU A 35 -1.34 -4.88 -13.34
C LEU A 35 -2.28 -5.93 -13.94
N ASP A 36 -1.80 -6.75 -14.87
CA ASP A 36 -2.61 -7.78 -15.53
C ASP A 36 -3.18 -8.79 -14.53
N ARG A 37 -2.37 -9.15 -13.53
CA ARG A 37 -2.79 -10.06 -12.45
C ARG A 37 -3.86 -9.42 -11.57
N ILE A 38 -3.68 -8.16 -11.19
CA ILE A 38 -4.69 -7.40 -10.41
C ILE A 38 -6.01 -7.33 -11.17
N LEU A 39 -5.96 -7.06 -12.47
CA LEU A 39 -7.15 -7.04 -13.33
C LEU A 39 -7.83 -8.43 -13.38
N GLY A 40 -7.05 -9.50 -13.35
CA GLY A 40 -7.57 -10.88 -13.23
C GLY A 40 -8.40 -11.13 -11.97
N PHE A 41 -8.17 -10.37 -10.89
CA PHE A 41 -8.94 -10.49 -9.63
C PHE A 41 -10.10 -9.51 -9.52
N LYS A 42 -10.32 -8.65 -10.52
CA LYS A 42 -11.31 -7.57 -10.46
C LYS A 42 -12.71 -8.07 -10.08
N ASP A 43 -13.17 -9.18 -10.64
CA ASP A 43 -14.50 -9.72 -10.33
C ASP A 43 -14.62 -10.18 -8.87
N GLU A 44 -13.56 -10.78 -8.31
CA GLU A 44 -13.51 -11.14 -6.90
C GLU A 44 -13.49 -9.89 -6.00
N LEU A 45 -12.71 -8.88 -6.37
CA LEU A 45 -12.65 -7.61 -5.63
C LEU A 45 -13.99 -6.88 -5.66
N ASP A 46 -14.69 -6.87 -6.80
CA ASP A 46 -16.03 -6.31 -6.92
C ASP A 46 -17.04 -7.06 -6.03
N MET A 47 -16.90 -8.40 -5.91
CA MET A 47 -17.70 -9.18 -4.97
C MET A 47 -17.37 -8.88 -3.50
N VAL A 48 -16.12 -8.60 -3.16
CA VAL A 48 -15.73 -8.12 -1.82
C VAL A 48 -16.34 -6.76 -1.54
N ILE A 49 -16.24 -5.81 -2.47
CA ILE A 49 -16.83 -4.48 -2.33
C ILE A 49 -18.35 -4.60 -2.15
N ALA A 50 -19.02 -5.39 -2.99
CA ALA A 50 -20.46 -5.62 -2.92
C ALA A 50 -20.92 -6.44 -1.69
N LYS A 51 -20.01 -6.82 -0.78
CA LYS A 51 -20.28 -7.67 0.40
C LYS A 51 -20.88 -9.05 0.07
N LYS A 52 -20.62 -9.54 -1.14
CA LYS A 52 -21.02 -10.88 -1.61
C LYS A 52 -19.96 -11.93 -1.33
N LEU A 53 -18.70 -11.51 -1.24
CA LEU A 53 -17.59 -12.33 -0.79
C LEU A 53 -17.15 -11.89 0.61
N ASP A 54 -16.92 -12.87 1.47
CA ASP A 54 -16.41 -12.64 2.82
C ASP A 54 -14.92 -12.29 2.79
N SER A 55 -14.57 -11.28 3.58
CA SER A 55 -13.22 -10.74 3.68
C SER A 55 -12.83 -10.68 5.14
N SER A 56 -11.80 -11.45 5.52
CA SER A 56 -11.20 -11.39 6.86
C SER A 56 -10.58 -10.02 7.13
N TYR A 57 -10.09 -9.34 6.10
CA TYR A 57 -9.51 -8.00 6.21
C TYR A 57 -10.58 -6.94 6.46
N ARG A 58 -11.73 -7.02 5.77
CA ARG A 58 -12.90 -6.18 6.07
C ARG A 58 -13.39 -6.38 7.50
N ALA A 59 -13.52 -7.64 7.94
CA ALA A 59 -13.94 -7.95 9.30
C ALA A 59 -12.96 -7.40 10.35
N SER A 60 -11.66 -7.59 10.15
CA SER A 60 -10.61 -7.05 11.02
C SER A 60 -10.63 -5.52 11.07
N ALA A 61 -10.79 -4.87 9.92
CA ALA A 61 -10.90 -3.42 9.84
C ALA A 61 -12.12 -2.90 10.61
N LEU A 62 -13.30 -3.50 10.44
CA LEU A 62 -14.51 -3.12 11.18
C LEU A 62 -14.36 -3.35 12.69
N ALA A 63 -13.81 -4.49 13.09
CA ALA A 63 -13.55 -4.79 14.51
C ALA A 63 -12.61 -3.75 15.15
N ALA A 64 -11.69 -3.14 14.39
CA ALA A 64 -10.86 -2.05 14.89
C ALA A 64 -11.68 -0.80 15.25
N TYR A 65 -12.67 -0.43 14.42
CA TYR A 65 -13.56 0.70 14.72
C TYR A 65 -14.45 0.42 15.93
N GLU A 66 -14.95 -0.82 16.07
CA GLU A 66 -15.78 -1.23 17.21
C GLU A 66 -14.98 -1.23 18.52
N ASN A 67 -13.79 -1.81 18.53
CA ASN A 67 -13.00 -1.98 19.76
C ASN A 67 -12.29 -0.71 20.22
N MET A 68 -11.82 0.13 19.28
CA MET A 68 -11.00 1.30 19.59
C MET A 68 -11.77 2.62 19.50
N GLY A 69 -12.91 2.63 18.80
CA GLY A 69 -13.61 3.85 18.39
C GLY A 69 -12.91 4.56 17.22
N MET A 70 -13.68 5.38 16.50
CA MET A 70 -13.26 6.00 15.23
C MET A 70 -11.96 6.79 15.32
N HIS A 71 -11.79 7.63 16.36
CA HIS A 71 -10.60 8.47 16.50
C HIS A 71 -9.33 7.67 16.79
N LYS A 72 -9.41 6.63 17.62
CA LYS A 72 -8.25 5.81 17.98
C LYS A 72 -7.91 4.82 16.86
N ALA A 73 -8.90 4.28 16.16
CA ALA A 73 -8.67 3.41 15.00
C ALA A 73 -7.89 4.12 13.87
N ARG A 74 -8.15 5.42 13.69
CA ARG A 74 -7.47 6.32 12.73
C ARG A 74 -6.17 6.93 13.23
N SER A 75 -5.84 6.76 14.51
CA SER A 75 -4.58 7.28 15.04
C SER A 75 -3.39 6.56 14.40
N THR A 76 -2.24 7.24 14.32
CA THR A 76 -0.98 6.66 13.82
C THR A 76 -0.66 5.34 14.54
N MET A 77 -0.79 5.30 15.87
CA MET A 77 -0.59 4.10 16.66
C MET A 77 -1.61 2.99 16.28
N GLY A 78 -2.87 3.34 16.08
CA GLY A 78 -3.91 2.40 15.63
C GLY A 78 -3.61 1.80 14.26
N MET A 79 -3.14 2.61 13.31
CA MET A 79 -2.74 2.15 11.99
C MET A 79 -1.49 1.26 12.06
N MET A 80 -0.48 1.64 12.86
CA MET A 80 0.75 0.85 13.03
C MET A 80 0.47 -0.57 13.55
N THR A 81 -0.47 -0.74 14.49
CA THR A 81 -0.81 -2.09 15.00
C THR A 81 -1.36 -3.04 13.94
N ARG A 82 -1.83 -2.53 12.80
CA ARG A 82 -2.39 -3.31 11.70
C ARG A 82 -1.53 -3.25 10.43
N PHE A 83 -0.52 -2.38 10.40
CA PHE A 83 0.27 -2.12 9.20
C PHE A 83 0.92 -3.39 8.65
N GLU A 84 1.56 -4.19 9.51
CA GLU A 84 2.20 -5.45 9.10
C GLU A 84 1.20 -6.47 8.55
N THR A 85 -0.05 -6.46 9.05
CA THR A 85 -1.09 -7.40 8.63
C THR A 85 -1.73 -7.06 7.29
N VAL A 86 -1.54 -5.82 6.81
CA VAL A 86 -2.12 -5.34 5.53
C VAL A 86 -1.08 -5.32 4.40
N LEU A 87 0.20 -5.55 4.71
CA LEU A 87 1.24 -5.64 3.69
C LEU A 87 1.05 -6.90 2.82
N PRO A 88 1.34 -6.84 1.52
CA PRO A 88 1.16 -7.95 0.59
C PRO A 88 2.28 -9.01 0.68
N GLY A 89 2.73 -9.35 1.90
CA GLY A 89 3.73 -10.38 2.15
C GLY A 89 5.06 -10.13 1.44
N TYR A 90 5.58 -11.16 0.77
CA TYR A 90 6.84 -11.08 0.04
C TYR A 90 6.84 -10.05 -1.10
N TYR A 91 5.69 -9.53 -1.54
CA TYR A 91 5.64 -8.39 -2.47
C TYR A 91 6.14 -7.08 -1.85
N GLY A 92 6.20 -7.01 -0.52
CA GLY A 92 6.79 -5.90 0.21
C GLY A 92 6.07 -4.56 0.04
N THR A 93 6.78 -3.49 0.41
CA THR A 93 6.24 -2.13 0.34
C THR A 93 6.20 -1.62 -1.11
N LYS A 94 7.15 -2.03 -1.98
CA LYS A 94 7.10 -1.74 -3.42
C LYS A 94 5.86 -2.33 -4.06
N GLY A 95 5.54 -3.59 -3.78
CA GLY A 95 4.31 -4.21 -4.28
C GLY A 95 3.06 -3.52 -3.73
N ALA A 96 3.05 -3.13 -2.45
CA ALA A 96 1.93 -2.39 -1.87
C ALA A 96 1.67 -1.05 -2.60
N ALA A 97 2.73 -0.32 -2.96
CA ALA A 97 2.61 0.95 -3.69
C ALA A 97 2.01 0.75 -5.09
N ILE A 98 2.49 -0.23 -5.86
CA ILE A 98 1.99 -0.54 -7.21
C ILE A 98 0.53 -1.01 -7.14
N ILE A 99 0.20 -1.89 -6.18
CA ILE A 99 -1.18 -2.34 -5.95
C ILE A 99 -2.08 -1.14 -5.61
N GLN A 100 -1.62 -0.25 -4.72
CA GLN A 100 -2.37 0.93 -4.31
C GLN A 100 -2.70 1.83 -5.51
N GLU A 101 -1.70 2.14 -6.34
CA GLU A 101 -1.84 2.99 -7.53
C GLU A 101 -2.91 2.43 -8.48
N HIS A 102 -2.82 1.14 -8.82
CA HIS A 102 -3.77 0.50 -9.72
C HIS A 102 -5.18 0.40 -9.13
N LEU A 103 -5.31 0.06 -7.85
CA LEU A 103 -6.60 0.04 -7.18
C LEU A 103 -7.22 1.43 -7.09
N ALA A 104 -6.42 2.48 -6.89
CA ALA A 104 -6.89 3.85 -6.88
C ALA A 104 -7.48 4.24 -8.24
N ALA A 105 -6.79 3.91 -9.34
CA ALA A 105 -7.28 4.14 -10.70
C ALA A 105 -8.58 3.36 -11.00
N LEU A 106 -8.70 2.13 -10.50
CA LEU A 106 -9.88 1.28 -10.72
C LEU A 106 -11.10 1.70 -9.91
N TYR A 107 -10.89 2.12 -8.66
CA TYR A 107 -11.97 2.25 -7.67
C TYR A 107 -12.15 3.64 -7.07
N LEU A 108 -11.08 4.40 -6.87
CA LEU A 108 -11.16 5.77 -6.32
C LEU A 108 -11.50 6.77 -7.41
N HIS A 109 -10.76 6.78 -8.51
CA HIS A 109 -10.97 7.76 -9.60
C HIS A 109 -12.31 7.58 -10.32
N GLN A 110 -12.92 6.40 -10.19
CA GLN A 110 -14.21 6.06 -10.78
C GLN A 110 -15.38 6.13 -9.78
N ASP A 111 -15.14 6.63 -8.56
CA ASP A 111 -16.13 6.75 -7.46
C ASP A 111 -16.93 5.45 -7.19
N LYS A 112 -16.27 4.29 -7.31
CA LYS A 112 -16.89 2.98 -7.09
C LYS A 112 -16.96 2.59 -5.61
N LEU A 113 -16.28 3.33 -4.74
CA LEU A 113 -16.27 3.13 -3.29
C LEU A 113 -17.23 4.10 -2.60
N GLY A 114 -18.53 3.93 -2.90
CA GLY A 114 -19.61 4.71 -2.28
C GLY A 114 -19.67 4.54 -0.77
N ARG A 115 -20.01 5.62 -0.06
CA ARG A 115 -20.03 5.68 1.42
C ARG A 115 -20.95 4.64 2.05
N ASP A 116 -22.05 4.30 1.39
CA ASP A 116 -23.01 3.26 1.79
C ASP A 116 -22.38 1.86 1.83
N VAL A 117 -21.39 1.62 0.98
CA VAL A 117 -20.70 0.33 0.88
C VAL A 117 -19.58 0.23 1.92
N ILE A 118 -18.76 1.28 2.05
CA ILE A 118 -17.49 1.22 2.79
C ILE A 118 -17.54 1.79 4.22
N ALA A 119 -18.64 2.43 4.64
CA ALA A 119 -18.74 2.98 5.99
C ALA A 119 -18.44 1.91 7.06
N PRO A 120 -17.73 2.27 8.14
CA PRO A 120 -17.33 3.62 8.57
C PRO A 120 -15.99 4.11 7.98
N GLN A 121 -15.34 3.34 7.11
CA GLN A 121 -14.05 3.67 6.52
C GLN A 121 -14.19 4.77 5.46
N THR A 122 -13.10 5.53 5.25
CA THR A 122 -12.93 6.32 4.03
C THR A 122 -12.55 5.42 2.85
N ALA A 123 -12.67 5.91 1.62
CA ALA A 123 -12.32 5.13 0.44
C ALA A 123 -10.83 4.71 0.44
N MET A 124 -9.95 5.60 0.90
CA MET A 124 -8.53 5.29 1.08
C MET A 124 -8.29 4.25 2.18
N GLU A 125 -8.97 4.37 3.33
CA GLU A 125 -8.87 3.38 4.42
C GLU A 125 -9.32 1.99 3.96
N TYR A 126 -10.43 1.93 3.21
CA TYR A 126 -10.93 0.68 2.67
C TYR A 126 -9.95 0.07 1.67
N LEU A 127 -9.39 0.90 0.79
CA LEU A 127 -8.38 0.47 -0.17
C LEU A 127 -7.16 -0.12 0.56
N GLN A 128 -6.60 0.58 1.55
CA GLN A 128 -5.40 0.15 2.24
C GLN A 128 -5.61 -1.04 3.19
N GLN A 129 -6.73 -1.08 3.91
CA GLN A 129 -6.96 -2.09 4.94
C GLN A 129 -7.71 -3.32 4.43
N VAL A 130 -8.36 -3.23 3.28
CA VAL A 130 -9.14 -4.32 2.69
C VAL A 130 -8.61 -4.68 1.31
N LEU A 131 -8.63 -3.77 0.34
CA LEU A 131 -8.34 -4.16 -1.04
C LEU A 131 -6.87 -4.52 -1.29
N ILE A 132 -5.91 -3.78 -0.72
CA ILE A 132 -4.48 -4.12 -0.83
C ILE A 132 -4.20 -5.53 -0.28
N PRO A 133 -4.56 -5.89 0.97
CA PRO A 133 -4.31 -7.24 1.45
C PRO A 133 -5.15 -8.31 0.74
N GLU A 134 -6.36 -7.98 0.26
CA GLU A 134 -7.15 -8.89 -0.59
C GLU A 134 -6.43 -9.22 -1.91
N VAL A 135 -5.79 -8.23 -2.55
CA VAL A 135 -4.93 -8.47 -3.72
C VAL A 135 -3.68 -9.25 -3.31
N GLY A 136 -3.03 -8.85 -2.22
CA GLY A 136 -1.78 -9.45 -1.73
C GLY A 136 -1.88 -10.96 -1.56
N PHE A 137 -2.89 -11.47 -0.83
CA PHE A 137 -3.02 -12.92 -0.67
C PHE A 137 -3.44 -13.62 -1.98
N ARG A 138 -4.18 -12.96 -2.87
CA ARG A 138 -4.58 -13.56 -4.16
C ARG A 138 -3.40 -13.72 -5.11
N LEU A 139 -2.47 -12.76 -5.11
CA LEU A 139 -1.21 -12.90 -5.83
C LEU A 139 -0.42 -14.11 -5.30
N ILE A 140 -0.33 -14.26 -3.98
CA ILE A 140 0.35 -15.40 -3.35
C ILE A 140 -0.36 -16.71 -3.69
N ARG A 141 -1.69 -16.73 -3.63
CA ARG A 141 -2.52 -17.88 -4.02
C ARG A 141 -2.25 -18.30 -5.46
N GLU A 142 -2.25 -17.35 -6.38
CA GLU A 142 -1.95 -17.59 -7.78
C GLU A 142 -0.51 -18.13 -7.96
N ASP A 143 0.47 -17.58 -7.25
CA ASP A 143 1.86 -18.07 -7.29
C ASP A 143 1.95 -19.52 -6.81
N LEU A 144 1.21 -19.88 -5.76
CA LEU A 144 1.14 -21.25 -5.25
C LEU A 144 0.51 -22.20 -6.29
N MET A 145 -0.56 -21.78 -6.96
CA MET A 145 -1.22 -22.57 -8.02
C MET A 145 -0.35 -22.73 -9.27
N ASN A 146 0.40 -21.69 -9.64
CA ASN A 146 1.29 -21.72 -10.81
C ASN A 146 2.50 -22.63 -10.57
N ARG A 147 2.97 -22.71 -9.32
CA ARG A 147 4.05 -23.62 -8.92
C ARG A 147 3.60 -25.07 -8.79
N ASP A 148 2.41 -25.30 -8.24
CA ASP A 148 1.83 -26.63 -8.10
C ASP A 148 0.34 -26.60 -8.46
N SER A 149 0.04 -27.04 -9.69
CA SER A 149 -1.32 -27.04 -10.23
C SER A 149 -2.31 -27.87 -9.42
N ARG A 150 -1.84 -28.82 -8.60
CA ARG A 150 -2.69 -29.62 -7.70
C ARG A 150 -3.35 -28.76 -6.62
N LYS A 151 -2.73 -27.65 -6.24
CA LYS A 151 -3.25 -26.73 -5.22
C LYS A 151 -4.53 -26.02 -5.64
N ARG A 152 -4.85 -25.97 -6.94
CA ARG A 152 -6.09 -25.34 -7.46
C ARG A 152 -7.37 -25.89 -6.82
N HIS A 153 -7.35 -27.15 -6.38
CA HIS A 153 -8.49 -27.83 -5.77
C HIS A 153 -8.36 -27.99 -4.25
N GLU A 154 -7.32 -27.42 -3.65
CA GLU A 154 -7.10 -27.48 -2.20
C GLU A 154 -8.05 -26.49 -1.50
N ALA A 155 -8.87 -27.01 -0.58
CA ALA A 155 -9.88 -26.22 0.11
C ALA A 155 -9.26 -25.07 0.93
N ASP A 156 -8.05 -25.27 1.43
CA ASP A 156 -7.39 -24.36 2.38
C ASP A 156 -6.35 -23.44 1.69
N ILE A 157 -6.34 -23.36 0.36
CA ILE A 157 -5.32 -22.58 -0.36
C ILE A 157 -5.38 -21.09 -0.01
N ASP A 158 -6.57 -20.53 0.19
CA ASP A 158 -6.75 -19.14 0.59
C ASP A 158 -6.14 -18.89 1.97
N ASP A 159 -6.37 -19.80 2.92
CA ASP A 159 -5.81 -19.69 4.27
C ASP A 159 -4.29 -19.90 4.28
N GLN A 160 -3.78 -20.80 3.43
CA GLN A 160 -2.34 -20.95 3.22
C GLN A 160 -1.73 -19.66 2.65
N ALA A 161 -2.36 -19.04 1.66
CA ALA A 161 -1.87 -17.81 1.06
C ALA A 161 -1.88 -16.65 2.06
N LYS A 162 -2.94 -16.50 2.88
CA LYS A 162 -3.01 -15.49 3.95
C LYS A 162 -1.93 -15.70 5.02
N ARG A 163 -1.67 -16.95 5.42
CA ARG A 163 -0.57 -17.29 6.35
C ARG A 163 0.78 -16.90 5.78
N ILE A 164 1.06 -17.28 4.53
CA ILE A 164 2.30 -16.91 3.85
C ILE A 164 2.42 -15.39 3.73
N MET A 165 1.34 -14.68 3.43
CA MET A 165 1.33 -13.21 3.36
C MET A 165 1.79 -12.60 4.69
N ALA A 166 1.23 -13.06 5.81
CA ALA A 166 1.59 -12.54 7.12
C ALA A 166 3.05 -12.87 7.50
N GLU A 167 3.49 -14.12 7.25
CA GLU A 167 4.85 -14.56 7.60
C GLU A 167 5.93 -13.89 6.74
N SER A 168 5.62 -13.61 5.47
CA SER A 168 6.58 -13.06 4.51
C SER A 168 6.62 -11.53 4.45
N ALA A 169 5.82 -10.82 5.26
CA ALA A 169 5.73 -9.36 5.22
C ALA A 169 7.07 -8.67 5.55
N ALA A 170 7.80 -9.16 6.56
CA ALA A 170 9.11 -8.63 6.93
C ALA A 170 10.17 -8.92 5.85
N TYR A 171 10.10 -10.11 5.23
CA TYR A 171 10.95 -10.50 4.11
C TYR A 171 10.74 -9.55 2.92
N GLY A 172 9.50 -9.41 2.45
CA GLY A 172 9.18 -8.58 1.30
C GLY A 172 9.52 -7.10 1.52
N SER A 173 9.24 -6.56 2.70
CA SER A 173 9.56 -5.15 3.02
C SER A 173 11.06 -4.86 3.00
N SER A 174 11.89 -5.87 3.26
CA SER A 174 13.34 -5.71 3.29
C SER A 174 13.99 -5.94 1.93
N LEU A 175 13.46 -6.86 1.11
CA LEU A 175 13.98 -7.15 -0.23
C LEU A 175 13.41 -6.21 -1.30
N HIS A 176 12.18 -5.73 -1.12
CA HIS A 176 11.48 -4.88 -2.07
C HIS A 176 10.97 -3.60 -1.40
N PRO A 177 11.89 -2.75 -0.90
CA PRO A 177 11.53 -1.43 -0.40
C PRO A 177 11.03 -0.54 -1.56
N VAL A 178 10.12 0.39 -1.26
CA VAL A 178 9.83 1.50 -2.17
C VAL A 178 11.10 2.33 -2.32
N ASP A 179 11.57 2.46 -3.56
CA ASP A 179 12.68 3.38 -3.85
C ASP A 179 12.10 4.79 -4.02
N TRP A 180 12.60 5.77 -3.25
CA TRP A 180 12.04 7.12 -3.27
C TRP A 180 12.22 7.82 -4.63
N ASN A 181 13.15 7.35 -5.47
CA ASN A 181 13.30 7.80 -6.86
C ASN A 181 12.15 7.33 -7.77
N ASP A 182 11.54 6.17 -7.51
CA ASP A 182 10.38 5.67 -8.28
C ASP A 182 9.09 6.46 -7.92
N ALA A 183 9.06 7.14 -6.77
CA ALA A 183 7.90 7.89 -6.28
C ALA A 183 7.79 9.33 -6.81
N ILE A 184 8.83 9.84 -7.49
CA ILE A 184 8.93 11.24 -7.94
C ILE A 184 8.70 11.38 -9.46
N SER A 185 8.78 10.30 -10.23
CA SER A 185 8.71 10.35 -11.71
C SER A 185 7.30 10.44 -12.30
N ALA A 186 6.25 10.68 -11.50
CA ALA A 186 4.86 10.72 -11.99
C ALA A 186 4.33 12.15 -12.27
N ASP A 187 5.08 13.21 -11.93
CA ASP A 187 4.60 14.60 -12.03
C ASP A 187 5.49 15.52 -12.90
N GLU A 188 6.24 14.99 -13.87
CA GLU A 188 6.90 15.80 -14.91
C GLU A 188 6.23 15.61 -16.27
N ASP A 189 4.99 16.04 -16.39
CA ASP A 189 4.38 16.41 -17.67
C ASP A 189 3.30 17.49 -17.44
N SER A 190 3.77 18.70 -17.14
CA SER A 190 3.01 19.91 -17.46
C SER A 190 3.92 20.87 -18.22
N ASP A 191 3.79 20.75 -19.54
CA ASP A 191 4.13 21.72 -20.57
C ASP A 191 3.83 23.16 -20.11
N ASP A 192 4.84 24.02 -20.06
CA ASP A 192 4.61 25.47 -20.09
C ASP A 192 5.55 26.09 -21.13
N THR A 193 5.03 26.14 -22.36
CA THR A 193 5.51 26.98 -23.44
C THR A 193 5.48 28.45 -23.02
N ASN A 194 6.62 28.96 -22.56
CA ASN A 194 6.81 30.40 -22.35
C ASN A 194 7.03 31.10 -23.70
N ASP A 195 5.93 31.52 -24.33
CA ASP A 195 5.93 32.52 -25.40
C ASP A 195 5.79 33.92 -24.79
N GLY A 196 6.56 34.88 -25.30
CA GLY A 196 6.90 36.11 -24.59
C GLY A 196 5.85 37.25 -24.63
N ASN A 197 6.16 38.24 -23.79
CA ASN A 197 5.84 39.68 -23.88
C ASN A 197 4.49 40.23 -23.37
N ASP A 198 4.56 40.93 -22.23
CA ASP A 198 4.54 42.41 -22.09
C ASP A 198 3.47 43.05 -21.17
N ALA A 199 4.01 43.94 -20.33
CA ALA A 199 3.48 45.12 -19.63
C ALA A 199 2.30 45.06 -18.63
N GLY A 200 2.53 45.64 -17.45
CA GLY A 200 1.46 46.27 -16.65
C GLY A 200 1.76 46.49 -15.17
N ASP A 201 2.51 47.55 -14.84
CA ASP A 201 2.75 48.10 -13.50
C ASP A 201 1.47 48.36 -12.67
N PHE A 202 1.50 48.08 -11.35
CA PHE A 202 0.60 48.75 -10.38
C PHE A 202 1.12 48.73 -8.93
N TYR A 203 1.79 49.84 -8.53
CA TYR A 203 2.07 50.41 -7.18
C TYR A 203 2.65 49.51 -6.06
N GLY A 204 3.62 49.91 -5.25
CA GLY A 204 4.15 51.22 -4.87
C GLY A 204 4.60 51.16 -3.41
N ASN A 205 5.83 51.60 -3.14
CA ASN A 205 6.54 51.58 -1.84
C ASN A 205 5.77 52.17 -0.66
N ILE A 206 5.90 51.55 0.53
CA ILE A 206 6.01 52.25 1.83
C ILE A 206 7.06 51.51 2.68
N ASP A 207 8.23 52.12 2.79
CA ASP A 207 9.17 51.96 3.91
C ASP A 207 8.67 52.85 5.06
N ASP A 208 8.68 52.36 6.31
CA ASP A 208 9.39 52.99 7.42
C ASP A 208 9.04 52.36 8.79
N HIS A 209 10.09 52.26 9.60
CA HIS A 209 10.25 51.96 11.02
C HIS A 209 9.05 52.07 11.98
N ILE A 210 9.06 51.23 13.05
CA ILE A 210 9.36 51.67 14.43
C ILE A 210 9.31 50.50 15.45
N GLU A 211 10.44 50.40 16.17
CA GLU A 211 10.69 50.08 17.59
C GLU A 211 10.44 48.71 18.24
N GLN A 212 11.57 48.22 18.76
CA GLN A 212 11.75 47.39 19.94
C GLN A 212 10.98 47.94 21.15
N THR A 213 10.35 47.07 21.95
CA THR A 213 10.45 47.18 23.41
C THR A 213 10.26 45.83 24.09
N GLU A 214 11.10 45.66 25.09
CA GLU A 214 11.30 44.56 26.00
C GLU A 214 10.36 44.70 27.24
N ILE A 215 10.10 43.56 27.91
CA ILE A 215 9.79 43.41 29.36
C ILE A 215 8.38 43.79 29.86
N LEU A 216 7.60 42.76 30.22
CA LEU A 216 7.37 42.35 31.62
C LEU A 216 6.84 40.90 31.69
#